data_AF-A0A0A8X0V3-F1
#
_entry.id   AF-A0A0A8X0V3-F1
#
_cell.length_a   1.000
_cell.length_b   1.000
_cell.length_c   1.000
_cell.angle_alpha   90.00
_cell.angle_beta   90.00
_cell.angle_gamma   90.00
#
_symmetry.space_group_name_H-M   'P 1'
#
loop_
_entity.id
_entity.type
_entity.pdbx_description
1 polymer ?
#
loop_
_entity_poly.entity_id
_entity_poly.type
_entity_poly.pdbx_seq_one_letter_code
_entity_poly.pdbx_strand_id
1 'polypeptide(L)'
;MIELAFILATLFFFMASALTSRPLYNLSQKHYSNRVTAHYGFKVSELHYSYDQMIYFISMPTTLPYIKNALKEDLVIEQDYSSYFFPVLKGIKISLKQNGENMYLAYLPIGNFRLPHLDKLQQEGTIDEQTYLRISTSKLLDPGTLQEVREEVYKQLQVGRY
;
A
#
# COMPACT_ATOMS: atom_id res chain seq x y z
N MET A 1 38.19 -20.27 -13.90
CA MET A 1 37.97 -19.95 -12.46
C MET A 1 37.65 -18.48 -12.24
N ILE A 2 38.46 -17.54 -12.76
CA ILE A 2 38.23 -16.09 -12.60
C ILE A 2 36.90 -15.65 -13.24
N GLU A 3 36.61 -16.08 -14.47
CA GLU A 3 35.36 -15.75 -15.17
C GLU A 3 34.11 -16.19 -14.41
N LEU A 4 34.13 -17.41 -13.85
CA LEU A 4 33.04 -17.95 -13.04
C LEU A 4 32.85 -17.15 -11.74
N ALA A 5 33.93 -16.70 -11.10
CA ALA A 5 33.86 -15.82 -9.94
C ALA A 5 33.25 -14.45 -10.29
N PHE A 6 33.59 -13.87 -11.44
CA PHE A 6 32.96 -12.63 -11.92
C PHE A 6 31.46 -12.80 -12.19
N ILE A 7 31.04 -13.90 -12.80
CA ILE A 7 29.63 -14.20 -13.05
C ILE A 7 28.88 -14.33 -11.72
N LEU A 8 29.41 -15.09 -10.75
CA LEU A 8 28.79 -15.26 -9.45
C LEU A 8 28.72 -13.95 -8.65
N ALA A 9 29.78 -13.13 -8.67
CA ALA A 9 29.79 -11.83 -8.01
C ALA A 9 28.75 -10.88 -8.61
N THR A 10 28.62 -10.88 -9.94
CA THR A 10 27.63 -10.06 -10.64
C THR A 10 26.20 -10.51 -10.29
N LEU A 11 25.94 -11.82 -10.29
CA LEU A 11 24.63 -12.37 -9.94
C LEU A 11 24.27 -12.08 -8.48
N PHE A 12 25.24 -12.21 -7.56
CA PHE A 12 25.07 -11.84 -6.16
C PHE A 12 24.76 -10.35 -6.00
N PHE A 13 25.46 -9.48 -6.73
CA PHE A 13 25.22 -8.04 -6.69
C PHE A 13 23.80 -7.66 -7.15
N PHE A 14 23.32 -8.24 -8.25
CA PHE A 14 21.95 -8.02 -8.71
C PHE A 14 20.92 -8.57 -7.73
N MET A 15 21.14 -9.76 -7.17
CA MET A 15 20.23 -10.35 -6.19
C MET A 15 20.16 -9.52 -4.91
N ALA A 16 21.30 -9.10 -4.36
CA ALA A 16 21.37 -8.22 -3.20
C ALA A 16 20.68 -6.87 -3.47
N SER A 17 20.92 -6.29 -4.64
CA SER A 17 20.27 -5.03 -5.04
C SER A 17 18.74 -5.19 -5.12
N ALA A 18 18.25 -6.26 -5.75
CA ALA A 18 16.80 -6.51 -5.86
C ALA A 18 16.13 -6.71 -4.49
N LEU A 19 16.78 -7.44 -3.58
CA LEU A 19 16.26 -7.71 -2.23
C LEU A 19 16.28 -6.47 -1.34
N THR A 20 17.30 -5.60 -1.48
CA THR A 20 17.50 -4.46 -0.59
C THR A 20 16.76 -3.20 -1.07
N SER A 21 16.39 -3.13 -2.36
CA SER A 21 15.74 -1.94 -2.95
C SER A 21 14.41 -1.58 -2.29
N ARG A 22 13.52 -2.55 -2.06
CA ARG A 22 12.20 -2.33 -1.43
C ARG A 22 12.28 -1.86 0.02
N PRO A 23 13.02 -2.54 0.93
CA PRO A 23 13.11 -2.07 2.32
C PRO A 23 13.77 -0.69 2.42
N LEU A 24 14.82 -0.41 1.63
CA LEU A 24 15.44 0.92 1.59
C LEU A 24 14.47 1.98 1.07
N TYR A 25 13.69 1.68 0.04
CA TYR A 25 12.65 2.58 -0.45
C TYR A 25 11.63 2.90 0.65
N ASN A 26 11.06 1.88 1.31
CA ASN A 26 10.07 2.08 2.37
C ASN A 26 10.64 2.90 3.54
N LEU A 27 11.89 2.62 3.93
CA LEU A 27 12.59 3.37 4.97
C LEU A 27 12.81 4.83 4.55
N SER A 28 13.22 5.06 3.30
CA SER A 28 13.39 6.41 2.77
C SER A 28 12.08 7.22 2.76
N GLN A 29 10.95 6.60 2.40
CA GLN A 29 9.65 7.25 2.41
C GLN A 29 9.22 7.60 3.83
N LYS A 30 9.44 6.68 4.79
CA LYS A 30 9.13 6.90 6.20
C LYS A 30 9.94 8.05 6.79
N HIS A 31 11.25 8.07 6.58
CA HIS A 31 12.12 9.14 7.09
C HIS A 31 11.81 10.49 6.44
N TYR A 32 11.60 10.51 5.12
CA TYR A 32 11.24 11.73 4.42
C TYR A 32 9.92 12.29 4.95
N SER A 33 8.89 11.44 5.04
CA SER A 33 7.57 11.84 5.51
C SER A 33 7.63 12.34 6.94
N ASN A 34 8.27 11.62 7.86
CA ASN A 34 8.42 12.06 9.25
C ASN A 34 9.14 13.41 9.37
N ARG A 35 10.17 13.65 8.54
CA ARG A 35 10.88 14.93 8.54
C ARG A 35 9.99 16.08 8.07
N VAL A 36 9.20 15.85 7.01
CA VAL A 36 8.29 16.86 6.47
C VAL A 36 7.13 17.10 7.42
N THR A 37 6.48 16.06 7.94
CA THR A 37 5.35 16.23 8.85
C THR A 37 5.76 16.86 10.18
N ALA A 38 6.99 16.59 10.66
CA ALA A 38 7.55 17.26 11.84
C ALA A 38 7.71 18.78 11.63
N HIS A 39 8.03 19.22 10.40
CA HIS A 39 8.10 20.65 10.09
C HIS A 39 6.73 21.35 10.20
N TYR A 40 5.65 20.62 9.89
CA TYR A 40 4.28 21.11 9.92
C TYR A 40 3.52 20.77 11.21
N GLY A 41 4.18 20.14 12.18
CA GLY A 41 3.60 19.88 13.50
C GLY A 41 2.58 18.73 13.57
N PHE A 42 2.59 17.80 12.62
CA PHE A 42 1.72 16.61 12.66
C PHE A 42 2.50 15.31 12.44
N LYS A 43 1.87 14.17 12.74
CA LYS A 43 2.44 12.85 12.47
C LYS A 43 1.69 12.15 11.33
N VAL A 44 2.42 11.38 10.53
CA VAL A 44 1.83 10.57 9.46
C VAL A 44 0.74 9.65 10.00
N SER A 45 0.95 9.03 11.16
CA SER A 45 -0.01 8.11 11.80
C SER A 45 -1.36 8.76 12.12
N GLU A 46 -1.37 10.06 12.43
CA GLU A 46 -2.56 10.82 12.83
C GLU A 46 -3.38 11.32 11.64
N LEU A 47 -2.87 11.16 10.41
CA LEU A 47 -3.61 11.56 9.22
C LEU A 47 -4.82 10.65 8.99
N HIS A 48 -6.00 11.28 8.95
CA HIS A 48 -7.23 10.64 8.49
C HIS A 48 -7.21 10.49 6.97
N TYR A 49 -7.77 9.38 6.49
CA TYR A 49 -7.87 9.07 5.06
C TYR A 49 -9.27 8.56 4.71
N SER A 50 -9.63 8.66 3.44
CA SER A 50 -10.91 8.16 2.91
C SER A 50 -10.73 6.84 2.15
N TYR A 51 -11.70 5.94 2.29
CA TYR A 51 -11.80 4.66 1.57
C TYR A 51 -12.65 4.76 0.29
N ASP A 52 -13.25 5.92 0.01
CA ASP A 52 -14.29 6.07 -1.01
C ASP A 52 -13.78 5.78 -2.44
N GLN A 53 -12.48 5.96 -2.65
CA GLN A 53 -11.83 5.81 -3.95
C GLN A 53 -11.21 4.40 -4.15
N MET A 54 -11.56 3.44 -3.29
CA MET A 54 -11.19 2.05 -3.46
C MET A 54 -12.00 1.42 -4.60
N ILE A 55 -11.31 0.74 -5.51
CA ILE A 55 -11.89 0.10 -6.68
C ILE A 55 -12.20 -1.34 -6.34
N TYR A 56 -13.48 -1.73 -6.37
CA TYR A 56 -13.91 -3.10 -6.12
C TYR A 56 -14.14 -3.84 -7.43
N PHE A 57 -13.61 -5.06 -7.54
CA PHE A 57 -13.76 -5.90 -8.72
C PHE A 57 -14.99 -6.80 -8.65
N ILE A 58 -15.57 -6.96 -7.46
CA ILE A 58 -16.79 -7.71 -7.22
C ILE A 58 -17.88 -6.78 -6.67
N SER A 59 -19.14 -7.11 -6.95
CA SER A 59 -20.26 -6.44 -6.31
C SER A 59 -20.29 -6.76 -4.82
N MET A 60 -20.41 -5.72 -4.00
CA MET A 60 -20.54 -5.85 -2.54
C MET A 60 -21.88 -5.24 -2.07
N PRO A 61 -22.62 -5.90 -1.16
CA PRO A 61 -22.31 -7.20 -0.56
C PRO A 61 -22.54 -8.33 -1.55
N THR A 62 -21.79 -9.42 -1.39
CA THR A 62 -21.91 -10.59 -2.26
C THR A 62 -22.75 -11.67 -1.59
N THR A 63 -23.57 -12.37 -2.38
CA THR A 63 -24.35 -13.52 -1.94
C THR A 63 -23.57 -14.83 -2.05
N LEU A 64 -22.35 -14.78 -2.58
CA LEU A 64 -21.52 -15.95 -2.81
C LEU A 64 -21.09 -16.57 -1.47
N PRO A 65 -21.48 -17.83 -1.18
CA PRO A 65 -21.30 -18.43 0.15
C PRO A 65 -19.83 -18.56 0.55
N TYR A 66 -18.93 -18.72 -0.42
CA TYR A 66 -17.48 -18.76 -0.19
C TYR A 66 -16.90 -17.40 0.22
N ILE A 67 -17.46 -16.28 -0.24
CA ILE A 67 -17.01 -14.94 0.19
C ILE A 67 -17.71 -14.51 1.49
N LYS A 68 -18.97 -14.90 1.67
CA LYS A 68 -19.73 -14.60 2.90
C LYS A 68 -19.17 -15.28 4.14
N ASN A 69 -18.64 -16.49 3.98
CA ASN A 69 -18.02 -17.26 5.06
C ASN A 69 -16.51 -16.97 5.20
N ALA A 70 -15.99 -15.99 4.46
CA ALA A 70 -14.60 -15.57 4.58
C ALA A 70 -14.29 -15.07 5.99
N LEU A 71 -13.19 -15.55 6.57
CA LEU A 71 -12.63 -14.95 7.78
C LEU A 71 -11.83 -13.71 7.41
N LYS A 72 -11.73 -12.77 8.34
CA LYS A 72 -10.87 -11.57 8.18
C LYS A 72 -9.42 -11.96 7.89
N GLU A 73 -8.99 -13.11 8.39
CA GLU A 73 -7.65 -13.68 8.24
C GLU A 73 -7.37 -14.13 6.80
N ASP A 74 -8.42 -14.48 6.04
CA ASP A 74 -8.32 -14.90 4.64
C ASP A 74 -8.05 -13.72 3.70
N LEU A 75 -8.18 -12.48 4.20
CA LEU A 75 -7.89 -11.26 3.46
C LEU A 75 -6.39 -10.94 3.47
N VAL A 76 -5.78 -11.11 2.31
CA VAL A 76 -4.38 -10.80 2.05
C VAL A 76 -4.30 -9.41 1.41
N ILE A 77 -3.42 -8.57 1.94
CA ILE A 77 -3.10 -7.27 1.36
C ILE A 77 -1.68 -7.34 0.79
N GLU A 78 -1.57 -7.14 -0.52
CA GLU A 78 -0.31 -7.15 -1.25
C GLU A 78 0.04 -5.74 -1.73
N GLN A 79 1.30 -5.36 -1.52
CA GLN A 79 1.82 -4.06 -1.97
C GLN A 79 2.21 -4.16 -3.45
N ASP A 80 1.61 -3.31 -4.29
CA ASP A 80 1.87 -3.31 -5.73
C ASP A 80 3.00 -2.33 -6.06
N TYR A 81 4.17 -2.87 -6.43
CA TYR A 81 5.34 -2.07 -6.81
C TYR A 81 5.56 -2.10 -8.32
N SER A 82 5.99 -0.97 -8.88
CA SER A 82 6.34 -0.86 -10.31
C SER A 82 7.50 -1.75 -10.76
N SER A 83 8.47 -2.03 -9.87
CA SER A 83 9.75 -2.64 -10.23
C SER A 83 10.47 -3.24 -9.01
N TYR A 84 11.47 -4.09 -9.26
CA TYR A 84 12.30 -4.70 -8.21
C TYR A 84 13.49 -3.82 -7.79
N PHE A 85 14.13 -3.13 -8.73
CA PHE A 85 15.33 -2.30 -8.48
C PHE A 85 15.02 -0.83 -8.17
N PHE A 86 13.95 -0.30 -8.78
CA PHE A 86 13.48 1.07 -8.54
C PHE A 86 12.00 1.03 -8.15
N PRO A 87 11.69 0.46 -6.96
CA PRO A 87 10.32 0.25 -6.54
C PRO A 87 9.62 1.61 -6.36
N VAL A 88 8.47 1.75 -7.00
CA VAL A 88 7.50 2.82 -6.71
C VAL A 88 6.20 2.13 -6.33
N LEU A 89 5.68 2.45 -5.15
CA LEU A 89 4.39 1.91 -4.71
C LEU A 89 3.29 2.50 -5.60
N LYS A 90 2.55 1.64 -6.30
CA LYS A 90 1.39 2.01 -7.12
C LYS A 90 0.09 1.96 -6.33
N GLY A 91 0.04 1.14 -5.29
CA GLY A 91 -1.15 0.94 -4.48
C GLY A 91 -1.07 -0.36 -3.70
N ILE A 92 -2.21 -0.76 -3.15
CA ILE A 92 -2.39 -2.05 -2.47
C ILE A 92 -3.50 -2.86 -3.14
N LYS A 93 -3.25 -4.16 -3.31
CA LYS A 93 -4.22 -5.15 -3.79
C LYS A 93 -4.76 -5.90 -2.60
N ILE A 94 -6.08 -6.02 -2.51
CA ILE A 94 -6.73 -6.84 -1.50
C ILE A 94 -7.33 -8.05 -2.20
N SER A 95 -6.93 -9.23 -1.74
CA SER A 95 -7.41 -10.50 -2.26
C SER A 95 -7.89 -11.41 -1.14
N LEU A 96 -8.81 -12.31 -1.48
CA LEU A 96 -9.29 -13.36 -0.62
C LEU A 96 -8.60 -14.66 -1.00
N LYS A 97 -7.95 -15.30 -0.02
CA LYS A 97 -7.32 -16.60 -0.22
C LYS A 97 -8.11 -17.67 0.52
N GLN A 98 -8.90 -18.45 -0.22
CA GLN A 98 -9.63 -19.60 0.33
C GLN A 98 -9.50 -20.82 -0.58
N ASN A 99 -9.36 -22.01 0.02
CA ASN A 99 -9.34 -23.30 -0.69
C ASN A 99 -8.33 -23.40 -1.84
N GLY A 100 -7.22 -22.66 -1.77
CA GLY A 100 -6.18 -22.65 -2.81
C GLY A 100 -6.46 -21.68 -3.96
N GLU A 101 -7.61 -21.00 -3.98
CA GLU A 101 -7.94 -19.95 -4.93
C GLU A 101 -7.62 -18.57 -4.35
N ASN A 102 -7.12 -17.67 -5.20
CA ASN A 102 -6.85 -16.28 -4.84
C ASN A 102 -7.76 -15.37 -5.68
N MET A 103 -8.72 -14.70 -5.03
CA MET A 103 -9.69 -13.85 -5.70
C MET A 103 -9.39 -12.38 -5.39
N TYR A 104 -9.18 -11.56 -6.42
CA TYR A 104 -9.02 -10.12 -6.25
C TYR A 104 -10.35 -9.48 -5.88
N LEU A 105 -10.40 -8.83 -4.72
CA LEU A 105 -11.60 -8.17 -4.22
C LEU A 105 -11.59 -6.68 -4.54
N ALA A 106 -10.46 -6.04 -4.23
CA ALA A 106 -10.33 -4.60 -4.32
C ALA A 106 -8.90 -4.16 -4.64
N TYR A 107 -8.77 -2.96 -5.17
CA TYR A 107 -7.52 -2.28 -5.40
C TYR A 107 -7.62 -0.83 -4.94
N LEU A 108 -6.63 -0.39 -4.16
CA LEU A 108 -6.51 0.99 -3.72
C LEU A 108 -5.24 1.60 -4.35
N PRO A 109 -5.38 2.36 -5.46
CA PRO A 109 -4.27 3.08 -6.06
C PRO A 109 -3.76 4.18 -5.12
N ILE A 110 -2.44 4.40 -5.10
CA ILE A 110 -1.84 5.45 -4.28
C ILE A 110 -2.31 6.85 -4.68
N GLY A 111 -2.53 7.10 -5.97
CA GLY A 111 -3.03 8.39 -6.47
C GLY A 111 -4.49 8.68 -6.06
N ASN A 112 -5.22 7.63 -5.68
CA ASN A 112 -6.59 7.72 -5.20
C ASN A 112 -6.66 7.73 -3.66
N PHE A 113 -5.52 7.55 -2.99
CA PHE A 113 -5.45 7.60 -1.53
C PHE A 113 -5.50 9.06 -1.08
N ARG A 114 -6.70 9.49 -0.67
CA ARG A 114 -6.99 10.87 -0.27
C ARG A 114 -6.81 11.09 1.22
N LEU A 115 -6.06 12.12 1.55
CA LEU A 115 -5.73 12.54 2.90
C LEU A 115 -6.20 14.00 3.03
N PRO A 116 -7.41 14.27 3.56
CA PRO A 116 -8.01 15.61 3.55
C PRO A 116 -7.11 16.70 4.13
N HIS A 117 -6.30 16.35 5.14
CA HIS A 117 -5.33 17.28 5.70
C HIS A 117 -4.20 17.65 4.71
N LEU A 118 -3.69 16.67 3.95
CA LEU A 118 -2.72 16.93 2.90
C LEU A 118 -3.34 17.61 1.68
N ASP A 119 -4.60 17.29 1.35
CA ASP A 119 -5.33 17.96 0.25
C ASP A 119 -5.39 19.47 0.51
N LYS A 120 -5.66 19.88 1.77
CA LYS A 120 -5.62 21.28 2.18
C LYS A 120 -4.22 21.90 2.02
N LEU A 121 -3.17 21.24 2.51
CA LEU A 121 -1.80 21.75 2.40
C LEU A 121 -1.33 21.86 0.94
N GLN A 122 -1.78 20.96 0.06
CA GLN A 122 -1.47 21.01 -1.36
C GLN A 122 -2.22 22.17 -2.04
N GLN A 123 -3.49 22.39 -1.72
CA GLN A 123 -4.27 23.52 -2.22
C GLN A 123 -3.70 24.87 -1.78
N GLU A 124 -3.15 24.95 -0.57
CA GLU A 124 -2.46 26.12 -0.04
C GLU A 124 -1.07 26.34 -0.66
N GLY A 125 -0.57 25.40 -1.48
CA GLY A 125 0.76 25.44 -2.09
C GLY A 125 1.90 25.15 -1.12
N THR A 126 1.58 24.71 0.10
CA THR A 126 2.54 24.40 1.18
C THR A 126 3.32 23.12 0.90
N ILE A 127 2.71 22.17 0.19
CA ILE A 127 3.36 20.93 -0.27
C ILE A 127 3.13 20.73 -1.77
N ASP A 128 4.11 20.13 -2.44
CA ASP A 128 3.98 19.72 -3.84
C ASP A 128 3.36 18.31 -3.96
N GLU A 129 2.99 17.94 -5.18
CA GLU A 129 2.41 16.62 -5.48
C GLU A 129 3.36 15.48 -5.10
N GLN A 130 4.69 15.68 -5.26
CA GLN A 130 5.66 14.66 -4.91
C GLN A 130 5.68 14.43 -3.38
N THR A 131 5.65 15.48 -2.58
CA THR A 131 5.57 15.39 -1.12
C THR A 131 4.27 14.73 -0.69
N TYR A 132 3.15 15.11 -1.30
CA TYR A 132 1.85 14.48 -1.08
C TYR A 132 1.92 12.96 -1.28
N LEU A 133 2.47 12.51 -2.42
CA LEU A 133 2.57 11.09 -2.76
C LEU A 133 3.49 10.33 -1.80
N ARG A 134 4.59 10.93 -1.36
CA ARG A 134 5.53 10.29 -0.41
C ARG A 134 4.90 10.10 0.96
N ILE A 135 4.21 11.11 1.48
CA ILE A 135 3.49 11.01 2.76
C ILE A 135 2.36 9.99 2.64
N SER A 136 1.59 10.03 1.55
CA SER A 136 0.56 9.05 1.23
C SER A 136 1.11 7.62 1.22
N THR A 137 2.26 7.43 0.58
CA THR A 137 2.94 6.12 0.51
C THR A 137 3.33 5.65 1.91
N SER A 138 3.91 6.54 2.72
CA SER A 138 4.28 6.21 4.10
C SER A 138 3.07 5.87 4.95
N LYS A 139 1.92 6.54 4.77
CA LYS A 139 0.69 6.23 5.50
C LYS A 139 0.09 4.90 5.04
N LEU A 140 0.05 4.63 3.74
CA LEU A 140 -0.50 3.39 3.17
C LEU A 140 0.31 2.15 3.58
N LEU A 141 1.61 2.30 3.79
CA LEU A 141 2.49 1.24 4.28
C LEU A 141 2.48 1.06 5.80
N ASP A 142 1.82 1.95 6.54
CA ASP A 142 1.74 1.86 7.99
C ASP A 142 0.88 0.64 8.41
N PRO A 143 1.34 -0.20 9.35
CA PRO A 143 0.60 -1.39 9.77
C PRO A 143 -0.81 -1.08 10.28
N GLY A 144 -1.01 0.07 10.94
CA GLY A 144 -2.33 0.50 11.41
C GLY A 144 -3.28 0.75 10.25
N THR A 145 -2.82 1.50 9.24
CA THR A 145 -3.59 1.76 8.01
C THR A 145 -3.94 0.46 7.28
N LEU A 146 -3.00 -0.47 7.15
CA LEU A 146 -3.26 -1.76 6.48
C LEU A 146 -4.29 -2.59 7.24
N GLN A 147 -4.28 -2.56 8.58
CA GLN A 147 -5.27 -3.24 9.39
C GLN A 147 -6.65 -2.62 9.22
N GLU A 148 -6.75 -1.29 9.25
CA GLU A 148 -7.98 -0.55 9.05
C GLU A 148 -8.57 -0.78 7.64
N VAL A 149 -7.74 -0.79 6.59
CA VAL A 149 -8.17 -1.17 5.23
C VAL A 149 -8.74 -2.59 5.21
N ARG A 150 -8.09 -3.55 5.89
CA ARG A 150 -8.59 -4.92 5.99
C ARG A 150 -9.97 -4.96 6.66
N GLU A 151 -10.15 -4.17 7.73
CA GLU A 151 -11.41 -4.06 8.45
C GLU A 151 -12.52 -3.48 7.60
N GLU A 152 -12.22 -2.41 6.86
CA GLU A 152 -13.20 -1.77 5.99
C GLU A 152 -13.64 -2.69 4.85
N VAL A 153 -12.69 -3.36 4.18
CA VAL A 153 -13.02 -4.35 3.13
C VAL A 153 -13.88 -5.47 3.71
N TYR A 154 -13.48 -6.02 4.86
CA TYR A 154 -14.23 -7.09 5.52
C TYR A 154 -15.65 -6.67 5.87
N LYS A 155 -15.82 -5.46 6.44
CA LYS A 155 -17.12 -4.90 6.78
C LYS A 155 -18.01 -4.76 5.54
N GLN A 156 -17.45 -4.25 4.43
CA GLN A 156 -18.20 -4.10 3.19
C GLN A 156 -18.57 -5.43 2.53
N LEU A 157 -17.74 -6.47 2.68
CA LEU A 157 -18.07 -7.83 2.23
C LEU A 157 -19.26 -8.41 3.01
N GLN A 158 -19.33 -8.17 4.32
CA GLN A 158 -20.37 -8.75 5.18
C GLN A 158 -21.71 -8.00 5.15
N VAL A 159 -21.66 -6.67 5.23
CA VAL A 159 -22.86 -5.85 5.49
C VAL A 159 -23.36 -5.16 4.22
N GLY A 160 -22.50 -4.96 3.22
CA GLY A 160 -22.79 -4.06 2.11
C GLY A 160 -22.69 -2.60 2.52
N ARG A 161 -22.68 -1.69 1.55
CA ARG A 161 -22.74 -0.25 1.84
C ARG A 161 -24.07 0.05 2.53
N TYR A 162 -23.99 0.67 3.72
CA TYR A 162 -25.15 1.34 4.34
C TYR A 162 -25.71 2.42 3.42
#